data_AF-A0A351FP90-F1
#
_entry.id   AF-A0A351FP90-F1
#
_cell.length_a   1.000
_cell.length_b   1.000
_cell.length_c   1.000
_cell.angle_alpha   90.00
_cell.angle_beta   90.00
_cell.angle_gamma   90.00
#
_symmetry.space_group_name_H-M   'P 1'
#
loop_
_entity.id
_entity.type
_entity.pdbx_description
1 polymer ?
#
loop_
_entity_poly.entity_id
_entity_poly.type
_entity_poly.pdbx_seq_one_letter_code
_entity_poly.pdbx_strand_id
1 'polypeptide(L)'
;FNKSIAVVISTVALWLAVPAFQAAAIPPPPPKQDGNTKDGPKLKYVPSAELTSEQKKTVIALAAKRGIKQVTEISTYVLYPSPFRGITVKGVEQIQGREVTTQVLRVQFKDWAPEQQKPGKNDIQVGDFWAGKPFTRKQTILKVAKKEYRTGTIQGLSIAETESILSRLLENKYTFGANVRQTSLDQIDWSQPQSFRKRGDVISVGFLHKGGTGSGFFELEIKPTDEALNIQQLFQAIP
;
A
#
# COMPACT_ATOMS: atom_id res chain seq x y z
N PHE A 1 -71.98 -51.60 -0.42
CA PHE A 1 -70.76 -52.42 -0.27
C PHE A 1 -69.57 -51.51 0.03
N ASN A 2 -69.13 -51.54 1.29
CA ASN A 2 -67.75 -51.46 1.78
C ASN A 2 -66.62 -51.06 0.80
N LYS A 3 -65.93 -49.92 1.03
CA LYS A 3 -64.60 -49.83 1.68
C LYS A 3 -63.88 -48.53 1.33
N SER A 4 -63.39 -47.88 2.39
CA SER A 4 -62.40 -46.81 2.38
C SER A 4 -61.08 -47.26 1.73
N ILE A 5 -60.44 -46.37 0.99
CA ILE A 5 -58.99 -46.40 0.76
C ILE A 5 -58.46 -45.00 1.07
N ALA A 6 -57.71 -44.93 2.17
CA ALA A 6 -56.85 -43.81 2.51
C ALA A 6 -55.61 -43.88 1.61
N VAL A 7 -55.25 -42.75 0.98
CA VAL A 7 -53.93 -42.57 0.37
C VAL A 7 -53.18 -41.54 1.21
N VAL A 8 -52.19 -42.05 1.92
CA VAL A 8 -51.16 -41.29 2.62
C VAL A 8 -50.22 -40.71 1.56
N ILE A 9 -50.21 -39.39 1.38
CA ILE A 9 -49.14 -38.74 0.61
C ILE A 9 -48.10 -38.27 1.62
N SER A 10 -47.01 -39.02 1.66
CA SER A 10 -45.82 -38.74 2.46
C SER A 10 -45.10 -37.51 1.91
N THR A 11 -44.76 -36.61 2.82
CA THR A 11 -43.88 -35.45 2.71
C THR A 11 -42.50 -35.78 2.14
N VAL A 12 -42.03 -35.00 1.16
CA VAL A 12 -40.59 -34.73 0.97
C VAL A 12 -40.41 -33.24 0.70
N ALA A 13 -40.15 -32.47 1.75
CA ALA A 13 -39.63 -31.11 1.63
C ALA A 13 -38.12 -31.20 1.40
N LEU A 14 -37.68 -30.95 0.17
CA LEU A 14 -36.27 -30.92 -0.19
C LEU A 14 -35.67 -29.58 0.26
N TRP A 15 -35.04 -29.56 1.43
CA TRP A 15 -34.23 -28.44 1.89
C TRP A 15 -32.92 -28.40 1.10
N LEU A 16 -32.77 -27.40 0.21
CA LEU A 16 -31.48 -27.08 -0.38
C LEU A 16 -30.61 -26.41 0.69
N ALA A 17 -29.62 -27.14 1.20
CA ALA A 17 -28.57 -26.61 2.04
C ALA A 17 -27.66 -25.68 1.20
N VAL A 18 -27.69 -24.39 1.50
CA VAL A 18 -26.68 -23.43 1.00
C VAL A 18 -25.42 -23.63 1.85
N PRO A 19 -24.24 -23.91 1.27
CA PRO A 19 -23.02 -23.98 2.05
C PRO A 19 -22.66 -22.60 2.59
N ALA A 20 -22.51 -22.50 3.91
CA ALA A 20 -21.98 -21.33 4.59
C ALA A 20 -20.52 -21.11 4.13
N PHE A 21 -20.29 -20.07 3.32
CA PHE A 21 -18.95 -19.57 3.07
C PHE A 21 -18.37 -19.03 4.37
N GLN A 22 -17.37 -19.71 4.93
CA GLN A 22 -16.50 -19.16 5.95
C GLN A 22 -15.77 -17.95 5.37
N ALA A 23 -16.16 -16.75 5.79
CA ALA A 23 -15.41 -15.54 5.56
C ALA A 23 -14.03 -15.69 6.23
N ALA A 24 -12.98 -15.92 5.44
CA ALA A 24 -11.62 -15.80 5.94
C ALA A 24 -11.46 -14.39 6.52
N ALA A 25 -11.15 -14.31 7.82
CA ALA A 25 -10.97 -13.05 8.51
C ALA A 25 -9.87 -12.24 7.81
N ILE A 26 -10.26 -11.12 7.19
CA ILE A 26 -9.34 -10.13 6.65
C ILE A 26 -8.41 -9.70 7.80
N PRO A 27 -7.08 -9.72 7.62
CA PRO A 27 -6.16 -9.33 8.68
C PRO A 27 -6.50 -7.92 9.19
N PRO A 28 -6.35 -7.67 10.50
CA PRO A 28 -6.69 -6.38 11.08
C PRO A 28 -5.90 -5.27 10.38
N PRO A 29 -6.54 -4.11 10.12
CA PRO A 29 -5.86 -2.98 9.49
C PRO A 29 -4.66 -2.56 10.34
N PRO A 30 -3.56 -2.10 9.72
CA PRO A 30 -2.40 -1.62 10.46
C PRO A 30 -2.82 -0.49 11.41
N PRO A 31 -2.29 -0.47 12.66
CA PRO A 31 -2.71 0.47 13.67
C PRO A 31 -2.50 1.91 13.20
N LYS A 32 -3.47 2.78 13.51
CA LYS A 32 -3.38 4.24 13.32
C LYS A 32 -2.08 4.71 13.97
N GLN A 33 -1.22 5.33 13.18
CA GLN A 33 0.05 5.85 13.68
C GLN A 33 -0.21 7.19 14.36
N ASP A 34 -0.54 7.14 15.65
CA ASP A 34 -0.55 8.32 16.49
C ASP A 34 0.88 8.89 16.54
N GLY A 35 1.04 10.13 16.07
CA GLY A 35 2.32 10.81 15.87
C GLY A 35 3.04 11.22 17.15
N ASN A 36 2.84 10.50 18.26
CA ASN A 36 3.47 10.81 19.54
C ASN A 36 4.01 9.52 20.20
N THR A 37 5.12 9.01 19.70
CA THR A 37 5.86 7.93 20.37
C THR A 37 6.85 8.53 21.36
N LYS A 38 6.59 8.34 22.66
CA LYS A 38 7.59 8.48 23.75
C LYS A 38 8.81 7.55 23.55
N ASP A 39 8.75 6.63 22.59
CA ASP A 39 9.73 5.57 22.33
C ASP A 39 10.66 5.81 21.12
N GLY A 40 10.69 7.03 20.56
CA GLY A 40 11.53 7.36 19.40
C GLY A 40 10.93 6.97 18.05
N PRO A 41 11.69 7.08 16.93
CA PRO A 41 11.19 6.83 15.60
C PRO A 41 10.99 5.34 15.33
N LYS A 42 9.96 5.00 14.54
CA LYS A 42 9.73 3.64 14.04
C LYS A 42 10.87 3.23 13.12
N LEU A 43 11.39 2.02 13.30
CA LEU A 43 12.48 1.48 12.49
C LEU A 43 11.96 0.39 11.57
N LYS A 44 12.25 0.49 10.28
CA LYS A 44 11.88 -0.52 9.26
C LYS A 44 13.06 -0.81 8.37
N TYR A 45 13.86 -1.79 8.76
CA TYR A 45 15.07 -2.14 8.02
C TYR A 45 14.86 -3.38 7.17
N VAL A 46 15.50 -3.39 6.01
CA VAL A 46 15.73 -4.65 5.30
C VAL A 46 16.92 -5.36 5.96
N PRO A 47 16.93 -6.71 6.06
CA PRO A 47 17.96 -7.44 6.80
C PRO A 47 19.40 -7.17 6.36
N SER A 48 19.60 -6.80 5.09
CA SER A 48 20.91 -6.48 4.52
C SER A 48 21.34 -5.01 4.70
N ALA A 49 20.53 -4.19 5.38
CA ALA A 49 20.75 -2.75 5.51
C ALA A 49 20.27 -2.23 6.87
N GLU A 50 20.81 -2.77 7.96
CA GLU A 50 20.52 -2.31 9.32
C GLU A 50 21.49 -1.21 9.75
N LEU A 51 20.98 -0.18 10.41
CA LEU A 51 21.79 0.92 10.94
C LEU A 51 22.15 0.68 12.41
N THR A 52 23.42 0.90 12.75
CA THR A 52 23.87 0.91 14.16
C THR A 52 23.26 2.08 14.93
N SER A 53 23.35 2.05 16.26
CA SER A 53 22.87 3.13 17.12
C SER A 53 23.54 4.49 16.85
N GLU A 54 24.81 4.49 16.48
CA GLU A 54 25.54 5.72 16.14
C GLU A 54 25.17 6.26 14.75
N GLN A 55 25.03 5.36 13.77
CA GLN A 55 24.56 5.71 12.44
C GLN A 55 23.14 6.30 12.49
N LYS A 56 22.23 5.72 13.31
CA LYS A 56 20.89 6.27 13.55
C LYS A 56 20.95 7.70 14.08
N LYS A 57 21.79 8.00 15.07
CA LYS A 57 21.97 9.36 15.59
C LYS A 57 22.44 10.32 14.50
N THR A 58 23.37 9.88 13.66
CA THR A 58 23.88 10.67 12.53
C THR A 58 22.77 10.98 11.51
N VAL A 59 21.96 9.97 11.16
CA VAL A 59 20.81 10.13 10.25
C VAL A 59 19.77 11.11 10.81
N ILE A 60 19.45 11.04 12.11
CA ILE A 60 18.53 11.98 12.77
C ILE A 60 19.11 13.40 12.78
N ALA A 61 20.39 13.56 13.10
CA ALA A 61 21.05 14.87 13.09
C ALA A 61 21.07 15.48 11.68
N LEU A 62 21.32 14.66 10.66
CA LEU A 62 21.27 15.09 9.26
C LEU A 62 19.85 15.50 8.84
N ALA A 63 18.83 14.77 9.28
CA ALA A 63 17.43 15.11 9.03
C ALA A 63 17.04 16.46 9.68
N ALA A 64 17.48 16.70 10.92
CA ALA A 64 17.28 17.97 11.62
C ALA A 64 17.95 19.14 10.88
N LYS A 65 19.21 18.97 10.42
CA LYS A 65 19.93 19.95 9.59
C LYS A 65 19.22 20.23 8.26
N ARG A 66 18.41 19.29 7.76
CA ARG A 66 17.58 19.42 6.56
C ARG A 66 16.17 19.92 6.82
N GLY A 67 15.85 20.32 8.05
CA GLY A 67 14.58 20.93 8.42
C GLY A 67 13.50 19.94 8.87
N ILE A 68 13.80 18.63 8.95
CA ILE A 68 12.90 17.65 9.56
C ILE A 68 13.19 17.61 11.07
N LYS A 69 12.49 18.47 11.83
CA LYS A 69 12.73 18.63 13.28
C LYS A 69 12.37 17.40 14.10
N GLN A 70 11.33 16.67 13.71
CA GLN A 70 10.85 15.48 14.39
C GLN A 70 10.74 14.34 13.38
N VAL A 71 11.47 13.26 13.66
CA VAL A 71 11.51 12.05 12.83
C VAL A 71 10.53 11.03 13.41
N THR A 72 9.67 10.48 12.56
CA THR A 72 8.66 9.47 12.94
C THR A 72 9.02 8.08 12.46
N GLU A 73 9.73 7.96 11.34
CA GLU A 73 10.16 6.69 10.76
C GLU A 73 11.55 6.82 10.13
N ILE A 74 12.38 5.81 10.35
CA ILE A 74 13.62 5.57 9.59
C ILE A 74 13.48 4.19 8.95
N SER A 75 13.66 4.14 7.64
CA SER A 75 13.62 2.89 6.89
C SER A 75 14.79 2.75 5.94
N THR A 76 15.12 1.50 5.60
CA THR A 76 16.15 1.18 4.62
C THR A 76 15.57 0.33 3.51
N TYR A 77 16.18 0.40 2.32
CA TYR A 77 15.71 -0.30 1.13
C TYR A 77 16.89 -0.65 0.22
N VAL A 78 16.70 -1.68 -0.60
CA VAL A 78 17.63 -2.07 -1.67
C VAL A 78 17.19 -1.41 -2.97
N LEU A 79 18.13 -0.91 -3.76
CA LEU A 79 17.90 -0.34 -5.08
C LEU A 79 18.08 -1.42 -6.15
N TYR A 80 17.15 -2.35 -6.25
CA TYR A 80 17.21 -3.41 -7.25
C TYR A 80 17.13 -2.88 -8.70
N PRO A 81 17.76 -3.58 -9.68
CA PRO A 81 18.51 -4.83 -9.52
C PRO A 81 19.96 -4.64 -9.00
N SER A 82 20.34 -3.45 -8.55
CA SER A 82 21.69 -3.16 -8.04
C SER A 82 21.89 -3.63 -6.58
N PRO A 83 23.15 -3.80 -6.12
CA PRO A 83 23.44 -4.13 -4.72
C PRO A 83 23.37 -2.90 -3.78
N PHE A 84 23.10 -1.70 -4.32
CA PHE A 84 23.10 -0.47 -3.56
C PHE A 84 21.90 -0.38 -2.63
N ARG A 85 22.05 0.36 -1.53
CA ARG A 85 21.02 0.52 -0.51
C ARG A 85 20.82 2.00 -0.22
N GLY A 86 19.64 2.34 0.27
CA GLY A 86 19.28 3.70 0.63
C GLY A 86 18.57 3.77 1.97
N ILE A 87 18.57 4.97 2.55
CA ILE A 87 17.87 5.27 3.79
C ILE A 87 16.78 6.30 3.48
N THR A 88 15.60 6.09 4.05
CA THR A 88 14.50 7.05 4.02
C THR A 88 14.18 7.48 5.45
N VAL A 89 14.07 8.79 5.65
CA VAL A 89 13.63 9.40 6.91
C VAL A 89 12.32 10.12 6.67
N LYS A 90 11.31 9.86 7.50
CA LYS A 90 10.01 10.56 7.45
C LYS A 90 9.83 11.47 8.64
N GLY A 91 9.31 12.66 8.37
CA GLY A 91 8.87 13.61 9.39
C GLY A 91 7.47 13.31 9.93
N VAL A 92 6.99 14.19 10.79
CA VAL A 92 5.59 14.18 11.25
C VAL A 92 4.65 14.47 10.08
N GLU A 93 3.53 13.75 10.05
CA GLU A 93 2.48 13.97 9.07
C GLU A 93 1.68 15.22 9.41
N GLN A 94 1.34 15.99 8.38
CA GLN A 94 0.43 17.13 8.48
C GLN A 94 -0.84 16.76 7.73
N ILE A 95 -1.98 16.82 8.41
CA ILE A 95 -3.29 16.44 7.85
C ILE A 95 -4.13 17.70 7.70
N GLN A 96 -4.59 17.96 6.48
CA GLN A 96 -5.50 19.05 6.15
C GLN A 96 -6.70 18.47 5.40
N GLY A 97 -7.80 18.23 6.12
CA GLY A 97 -8.99 17.59 5.56
C GLY A 97 -8.68 16.16 5.08
N ARG A 98 -8.70 15.95 3.76
CA ARG A 98 -8.38 14.65 3.13
C ARG A 98 -6.92 14.58 2.64
N GLU A 99 -6.16 15.66 2.66
CA GLU A 99 -4.76 15.67 2.24
C GLU A 99 -3.85 15.36 3.44
N VAL A 100 -2.90 14.46 3.24
CA VAL A 100 -1.82 14.15 4.17
C VAL A 100 -0.51 14.50 3.49
N THR A 101 0.27 15.38 4.11
CA THR A 101 1.59 15.76 3.63
C THR A 101 2.66 15.36 4.62
N THR A 102 3.73 14.73 4.13
CA THR A 102 4.85 14.27 4.95
C THR A 102 6.16 14.68 4.31
N GLN A 103 7.06 15.28 5.08
CA GLN A 103 8.43 15.52 4.63
C GLN A 103 9.21 14.21 4.62
N VAL A 104 9.87 13.92 3.51
CA VAL A 104 10.66 12.71 3.32
C VAL A 104 12.07 13.10 2.88
N LEU A 105 13.07 12.58 3.59
CA LEU A 105 14.47 12.76 3.24
C LEU A 105 15.06 11.43 2.77
N ARG A 106 15.74 11.45 1.62
CA ARG A 106 16.59 10.34 1.19
C ARG A 106 18.01 10.61 1.67
N VAL A 107 18.54 9.68 2.44
CA VAL A 107 19.91 9.73 2.96
C VAL A 107 20.71 8.63 2.27
N GLN A 108 21.92 9.01 1.84
CA GLN A 108 22.92 8.11 1.30
C GLN A 108 23.95 7.80 2.37
N PHE A 109 24.49 6.59 2.30
CA PHE A 109 25.59 6.13 3.15
C PHE A 109 26.70 5.59 2.25
N LYS A 110 27.93 6.02 2.50
CA LYS A 110 29.09 5.74 1.64
C LYS A 110 29.25 4.26 1.29
N ASP A 111 29.15 3.37 2.28
CA ASP A 111 29.34 1.92 2.08
C ASP A 111 28.18 1.25 1.33
N TRP A 112 27.08 1.97 1.12
CA TRP A 112 25.88 1.50 0.44
C TRP A 112 25.70 2.11 -0.95
N ALA A 113 26.46 3.15 -1.26
CA ALA A 113 26.43 3.85 -2.53
C ALA A 113 27.49 3.30 -3.50
N PRO A 114 27.34 3.50 -4.82
CA PRO A 114 28.41 3.33 -5.79
C PRO A 114 29.68 4.09 -5.36
N GLU A 115 30.85 3.52 -5.59
CA GLU A 115 32.15 4.08 -5.15
C GLU A 115 32.41 5.50 -5.68
N GLN A 116 31.94 5.79 -6.89
CA GLN A 116 32.08 7.11 -7.51
C GLN A 116 31.04 8.13 -7.03
N GLN A 117 30.00 7.69 -6.31
CA GLN A 117 28.95 8.57 -5.84
C GLN A 117 29.46 9.41 -4.66
N LYS A 118 29.43 10.73 -4.84
CA LYS A 118 29.80 11.72 -3.84
C LYS A 118 28.61 12.63 -3.54
N PRO A 119 28.62 13.34 -2.40
CA PRO A 119 27.62 14.36 -2.11
C PRO A 119 27.56 15.40 -3.24
N GLY A 120 26.35 15.76 -3.65
CA GLY A 120 26.13 16.84 -4.61
C GLY A 120 26.48 18.21 -4.02
N LYS A 121 26.61 19.23 -4.87
CA LYS A 121 26.96 20.61 -4.48
C LYS A 121 26.09 21.18 -3.34
N ASN A 122 24.82 20.79 -3.30
CA ASN A 122 23.86 21.29 -2.31
C ASN A 122 23.60 20.31 -1.17
N ASP A 123 24.30 19.17 -1.14
CA ASP A 123 24.12 18.13 -0.14
C ASP A 123 24.75 18.53 1.20
N ILE A 124 24.14 18.12 2.31
CA ILE A 124 24.76 18.23 3.63
C ILE A 124 25.37 16.88 3.91
N GLN A 125 26.66 16.87 4.26
CA GLN A 125 27.39 15.68 4.68
C GLN A 125 27.66 15.73 6.18
N VAL A 126 27.50 14.59 6.86
CA VAL A 126 27.89 14.37 8.25
C VAL A 126 28.55 12.98 8.33
N GLY A 127 29.87 12.96 8.52
CA GLY A 127 30.65 11.72 8.41
C GLY A 127 30.50 11.09 7.02
N ASP A 128 30.20 9.80 6.98
CA ASP A 128 29.98 9.03 5.75
C ASP A 128 28.54 9.09 5.21
N PHE A 129 27.69 9.93 5.80
CA PHE A 129 26.30 10.12 5.38
C PHE A 129 26.11 11.47 4.69
N TRP A 130 25.30 11.50 3.65
CA TRP A 130 24.88 12.75 3.03
C TRP A 130 23.45 12.69 2.53
N ALA A 131 22.83 13.86 2.41
CA ALA A 131 21.46 13.96 1.92
C ALA A 131 21.24 15.29 1.22
N GLY A 132 20.43 15.26 0.17
CA GLY A 132 19.88 16.43 -0.51
C GLY A 132 18.77 17.12 0.28
N LYS A 133 17.95 17.92 -0.41
CA LYS A 133 16.76 18.54 0.20
C LYS A 133 15.69 17.47 0.44
N PRO A 134 14.90 17.58 1.52
CA PRO A 134 13.71 16.74 1.67
C PRO A 134 12.70 17.10 0.57
N PHE A 135 11.87 16.13 0.21
CA PHE A 135 10.72 16.34 -0.66
C PHE A 135 9.43 16.10 0.11
N THR A 136 8.35 16.73 -0.36
CA THR A 136 7.03 16.55 0.23
C THR A 136 6.35 15.37 -0.45
N ARG A 137 5.98 14.34 0.31
CA ARG A 137 5.09 13.28 -0.16
C ARG A 137 3.67 13.67 0.20
N LYS A 138 2.81 13.74 -0.82
CA LYS A 138 1.37 13.96 -0.65
C LYS A 138 0.63 12.64 -0.76
N GLN A 139 -0.39 12.47 0.06
CA GLN A 139 -1.34 11.36 -0.01
C GLN A 139 -2.76 11.89 0.22
N THR A 140 -3.74 11.17 -0.30
CA THR A 140 -5.16 11.46 -0.09
C THR A 140 -5.80 10.37 0.76
N ILE A 141 -6.59 10.76 1.75
CA ILE A 141 -7.41 9.87 2.59
C ILE A 141 -8.69 9.53 1.84
N LEU A 142 -8.88 8.25 1.56
CA LEU A 142 -10.10 7.66 1.02
C LEU A 142 -10.89 7.03 2.17
N LYS A 143 -12.20 7.27 2.23
CA LYS A 143 -13.11 6.71 3.23
C LYS A 143 -14.00 5.69 2.56
N VAL A 144 -13.81 4.42 2.90
CA VAL A 144 -14.58 3.30 2.35
C VAL A 144 -15.07 2.44 3.49
N ALA A 145 -16.38 2.17 3.55
CA ALA A 145 -17.00 1.35 4.60
C ALA A 145 -16.57 1.72 6.04
N LYS A 146 -16.53 3.02 6.36
CA LYS A 146 -16.09 3.59 7.66
C LYS A 146 -14.60 3.36 8.00
N LYS A 147 -13.81 2.84 7.06
CA LYS A 147 -12.35 2.71 7.17
C LYS A 147 -11.66 3.78 6.33
N GLU A 148 -10.47 4.18 6.78
CA GLU A 148 -9.62 5.13 6.06
C GLU A 148 -8.48 4.40 5.38
N TYR A 149 -8.31 4.69 4.09
CA TYR A 149 -7.24 4.22 3.24
C TYR A 149 -6.45 5.42 2.73
N ARG A 150 -5.21 5.21 2.32
CA ARG A 150 -4.36 6.28 1.79
C ARG A 150 -3.86 5.90 0.41
N THR A 151 -3.96 6.84 -0.53
CA THR A 151 -3.39 6.69 -1.88
C THR A 151 -2.44 7.84 -2.18
N GLY A 152 -1.40 7.59 -2.96
CA GLY A 152 -0.39 8.59 -3.30
C GLY A 152 -0.73 9.43 -4.54
N THR A 153 -1.56 8.93 -5.44
CA THR A 153 -1.88 9.64 -6.68
C THR A 153 -3.31 9.36 -7.11
N ILE A 154 -4.06 10.42 -7.40
CA ILE A 154 -5.37 10.37 -8.04
C ILE A 154 -5.28 11.28 -9.27
N GLN A 155 -5.52 10.74 -10.47
CA GLN A 155 -5.46 11.50 -11.71
C GLN A 155 -6.67 11.17 -12.60
N GLY A 156 -7.37 12.20 -13.07
CA GLY A 156 -8.53 12.04 -13.96
C GLY A 156 -9.77 11.43 -13.30
N LEU A 157 -9.80 11.38 -11.96
CA LEU A 157 -10.90 10.85 -11.16
C LEU A 157 -11.18 11.79 -9.99
N SER A 158 -12.43 11.87 -9.56
CA SER A 158 -12.81 12.46 -8.28
C SER A 158 -12.50 11.51 -7.11
N ILE A 159 -12.47 12.06 -5.89
CA ILE A 159 -12.33 11.25 -4.67
C ILE A 159 -13.48 10.26 -4.53
N ALA A 160 -14.71 10.66 -4.85
CA ALA A 160 -15.89 9.80 -4.74
C ALA A 160 -15.84 8.62 -5.71
N GLU A 161 -15.44 8.85 -6.97
CA GLU A 161 -15.22 7.75 -7.94
C GLU A 161 -14.13 6.81 -7.45
N THR A 162 -13.04 7.36 -6.91
CA THR A 162 -11.93 6.59 -6.37
C THR A 162 -12.36 5.71 -5.19
N GLU A 163 -13.13 6.27 -4.24
CA GLU A 163 -13.71 5.54 -3.11
C GLU A 163 -14.68 4.45 -3.58
N SER A 164 -15.50 4.72 -4.62
CA SER A 164 -16.41 3.72 -5.20
C SER A 164 -15.68 2.53 -5.83
N ILE A 165 -14.63 2.80 -6.62
CA ILE A 165 -13.78 1.76 -7.22
C ILE A 165 -13.12 0.92 -6.13
N LEU A 166 -12.52 1.57 -5.13
CA LEU A 166 -11.88 0.88 -4.02
C LEU A 166 -12.87 0.02 -3.22
N SER A 167 -14.10 0.50 -2.99
CA SER A 167 -15.16 -0.29 -2.33
C SER A 167 -15.46 -1.58 -3.10
N ARG A 168 -15.67 -1.49 -4.42
CA ARG A 168 -15.96 -2.66 -5.25
C ARG A 168 -14.81 -3.66 -5.26
N LEU A 169 -13.55 -3.18 -5.32
CA LEU A 169 -12.38 -4.06 -5.23
C LEU A 169 -12.30 -4.78 -3.87
N LEU A 170 -12.49 -4.05 -2.77
CA LEU A 170 -12.47 -4.61 -1.40
C LEU A 170 -13.61 -5.60 -1.14
N GLU A 171 -14.75 -5.41 -1.79
CA GLU A 171 -15.92 -6.30 -1.70
C GLU A 171 -15.84 -7.50 -2.66
N ASN A 172 -14.72 -7.67 -3.37
CA ASN A 172 -14.55 -8.66 -4.45
C ASN A 172 -15.62 -8.57 -5.55
N LYS A 173 -16.17 -7.38 -5.78
CA LYS A 173 -17.16 -7.09 -6.84
C LYS A 173 -16.45 -6.78 -8.15
N TYR A 174 -15.70 -7.76 -8.63
CA TYR A 174 -15.01 -7.69 -9.90
C TYR A 174 -15.00 -9.04 -10.62
N THR A 175 -14.84 -8.96 -11.93
CA THR A 175 -14.51 -10.08 -12.81
C THR A 175 -13.11 -9.83 -13.36
N PHE A 176 -12.45 -10.86 -13.88
CA PHE A 176 -11.14 -10.70 -14.51
C PHE A 176 -11.03 -11.52 -15.79
N GLY A 177 -10.30 -10.96 -16.77
CA GLY A 177 -10.09 -11.59 -18.07
C GLY A 177 -9.03 -12.70 -18.04
N ALA A 178 -8.85 -13.38 -19.18
CA ALA A 178 -7.90 -14.49 -19.32
C ALA A 178 -6.43 -14.12 -19.03
N ASN A 179 -6.06 -12.84 -19.09
CA ASN A 179 -4.71 -12.35 -18.83
C ASN A 179 -4.42 -12.14 -17.33
N VAL A 180 -5.38 -12.45 -16.45
CA VAL A 180 -5.24 -12.27 -15.00
C VAL A 180 -5.30 -13.62 -14.32
N ARG A 181 -4.29 -13.91 -13.49
CA ARG A 181 -4.23 -15.14 -12.70
C ARG A 181 -4.76 -14.88 -11.29
N GLN A 182 -5.62 -15.77 -10.80
CA GLN A 182 -6.12 -15.70 -9.43
C GLN A 182 -4.99 -15.66 -8.41
N THR A 183 -3.94 -16.46 -8.61
CA THR A 183 -2.77 -16.51 -7.72
C THR A 183 -2.04 -15.18 -7.59
N SER A 184 -2.08 -14.33 -8.62
CA SER A 184 -1.53 -12.98 -8.57
C SER A 184 -2.45 -12.02 -7.80
N LEU A 185 -3.77 -12.15 -7.96
CA LEU A 185 -4.75 -11.36 -7.18
C LEU A 185 -4.64 -11.65 -5.68
N ASP A 186 -4.38 -12.90 -5.31
CA ASP A 186 -4.23 -13.32 -3.92
C ASP A 186 -3.01 -12.69 -3.23
N GLN A 187 -2.04 -12.18 -4.00
CA GLN A 187 -0.83 -11.52 -3.51
C GLN A 187 -1.00 -10.00 -3.34
N ILE A 188 -2.11 -9.42 -3.82
CA ILE A 188 -2.39 -7.99 -3.73
C ILE A 188 -2.82 -7.61 -2.32
N ASP A 189 -2.14 -6.64 -1.72
CA ASP A 189 -2.63 -5.99 -0.51
C ASP A 189 -3.66 -4.93 -0.88
N TRP A 190 -4.92 -5.36 -0.97
CA TRP A 190 -6.07 -4.49 -1.27
C TRP A 190 -6.26 -3.36 -0.25
N SER A 191 -5.64 -3.45 0.94
CA SER A 191 -5.70 -2.40 1.95
C SER A 191 -4.68 -1.26 1.74
N GLN A 192 -3.77 -1.41 0.78
CA GLN A 192 -2.68 -0.47 0.51
C GLN A 192 -2.72 0.09 -0.93
N PRO A 193 -3.80 0.80 -1.33
CA PRO A 193 -3.86 1.42 -2.65
C PRO A 193 -2.74 2.45 -2.81
N GLN A 194 -2.04 2.43 -3.93
CA GLN A 194 -0.93 3.33 -4.22
C GLN A 194 -1.32 4.43 -5.21
N SER A 195 -2.13 4.11 -6.22
CA SER A 195 -2.52 5.08 -7.23
C SER A 195 -3.84 4.75 -7.91
N PHE A 196 -4.52 5.77 -8.43
CA PHE A 196 -5.70 5.67 -9.30
C PHE A 196 -5.53 6.68 -10.43
N ARG A 197 -5.62 6.21 -11.68
CA ARG A 197 -5.40 7.05 -12.86
C ARG A 197 -6.41 6.68 -13.94
N LYS A 198 -7.11 7.66 -14.49
CA LYS A 198 -7.99 7.47 -15.65
C LYS A 198 -7.34 8.04 -16.90
N ARG A 199 -7.28 7.25 -17.97
CA ARG A 199 -6.84 7.67 -19.31
C ARG A 199 -7.84 7.14 -20.34
N GLY A 200 -8.68 8.04 -20.86
CA GLY A 200 -9.82 7.64 -21.68
C GLY A 200 -10.77 6.75 -20.87
N ASP A 201 -11.08 5.57 -21.41
CA ASP A 201 -12.01 4.60 -20.79
C ASP A 201 -11.32 3.58 -19.89
N VAL A 202 -9.99 3.62 -19.78
CA VAL A 202 -9.21 2.70 -18.93
C VAL A 202 -8.83 3.39 -17.63
N ILE A 203 -9.02 2.67 -16.53
CA ILE A 203 -8.56 3.10 -15.21
C ILE A 203 -7.41 2.19 -14.78
N SER A 204 -6.28 2.77 -14.45
CA SER A 204 -5.15 2.06 -13.83
C SER A 204 -5.20 2.25 -12.32
N VAL A 205 -5.09 1.15 -11.56
CA VAL A 205 -5.10 1.16 -10.10
C VAL A 205 -3.90 0.39 -9.58
N GLY A 206 -3.10 1.02 -8.72
CA GLY A 206 -1.92 0.41 -8.12
C GLY A 206 -2.15 -0.05 -6.69
N PHE A 207 -1.60 -1.18 -6.27
CA PHE A 207 -1.62 -1.71 -4.90
C PHE A 207 -0.28 -2.31 -4.49
N LEU A 208 0.05 -2.30 -3.20
CA LEU A 208 1.27 -2.99 -2.73
C LEU A 208 1.10 -4.51 -2.75
N HIS A 209 2.23 -5.22 -2.81
CA HIS A 209 2.29 -6.65 -2.60
C HIS A 209 2.23 -7.00 -1.09
N LYS A 210 1.49 -8.05 -0.71
CA LYS A 210 1.33 -8.48 0.70
C LYS A 210 2.63 -8.82 1.42
N GLY A 211 3.63 -9.32 0.68
CA GLY A 211 4.98 -9.63 1.17
C GLY A 211 5.75 -8.42 1.75
N GLY A 212 5.27 -7.19 1.56
CA GLY A 212 5.82 -6.00 2.20
C GLY A 212 7.01 -5.38 1.46
N THR A 213 7.92 -4.78 2.22
CA THR A 213 9.07 -4.02 1.68
C THR A 213 9.92 -4.91 0.76
N GLY A 214 10.13 -4.46 -0.49
CA GLY A 214 10.93 -5.18 -1.47
C GLY A 214 10.14 -6.20 -2.31
N SER A 215 8.90 -6.54 -1.96
CA SER A 215 8.06 -7.43 -2.76
C SER A 215 7.36 -6.74 -3.94
N GLY A 216 7.49 -5.42 -4.05
CA GLY A 216 6.96 -4.65 -5.16
C GLY A 216 5.50 -4.25 -5.04
N PHE A 217 4.90 -3.99 -6.20
CA PHE A 217 3.53 -3.54 -6.32
C PHE A 217 2.88 -4.13 -7.58
N PHE A 218 1.54 -4.11 -7.58
CA PHE A 218 0.73 -4.50 -8.70
C PHE A 218 0.08 -3.26 -9.32
N GLU A 219 -0.04 -3.25 -10.63
CA GLU A 219 -0.84 -2.29 -11.39
C GLU A 219 -1.94 -3.05 -12.14
N LEU A 220 -3.19 -2.67 -11.89
CA LEU A 220 -4.38 -3.25 -12.50
C LEU A 220 -4.89 -2.30 -13.56
N GLU A 221 -5.25 -2.82 -14.73
CA GLU A 221 -6.08 -2.10 -15.68
C GLU A 221 -7.53 -2.57 -15.55
N ILE A 222 -8.41 -1.65 -15.19
CA ILE A 222 -9.83 -1.93 -14.95
C ILE A 222 -10.70 -1.11 -15.90
N LYS A 223 -11.79 -1.73 -16.34
CA LYS A 223 -12.92 -1.05 -16.97
C LYS A 223 -14.15 -1.15 -16.06
N PRO A 224 -14.76 -0.02 -15.68
CA PRO A 224 -16.06 -0.05 -15.03
C PRO A 224 -17.12 -0.61 -15.99
N THR A 225 -17.97 -1.51 -15.50
CA THR A 225 -19.24 -1.86 -16.14
C THR A 225 -20.39 -1.47 -15.22
N ASP A 226 -21.63 -1.55 -15.70
CA ASP A 226 -22.82 -1.16 -14.92
C ASP A 226 -22.93 -1.96 -13.60
N GLU A 227 -22.52 -3.24 -13.62
CA GLU A 227 -22.68 -4.16 -12.49
C GLU A 227 -21.38 -4.40 -11.70
N ALA A 228 -20.21 -4.39 -12.34
CA ALA A 228 -18.95 -4.82 -11.73
C ALA A 228 -17.74 -4.04 -12.25
N LEU A 229 -16.58 -4.28 -11.65
CA LEU A 229 -15.30 -3.92 -12.27
C LEU A 229 -14.81 -5.09 -13.10
N ASN A 230 -14.32 -4.84 -14.32
CA ASN A 230 -13.62 -5.85 -15.11
C ASN A 230 -12.12 -5.57 -15.09
N ILE A 231 -11.35 -6.42 -14.43
CA ILE A 231 -9.88 -6.38 -14.42
C ILE A 231 -9.39 -7.02 -15.72
N GLN A 232 -8.93 -6.19 -16.65
CA GLN A 232 -8.52 -6.65 -17.97
C GLN A 232 -7.09 -7.20 -17.96
N GLN A 233 -6.23 -6.54 -17.18
CA GLN A 233 -4.81 -6.85 -17.08
C GLN A 233 -4.31 -6.61 -15.66
N LEU A 234 -3.27 -7.35 -15.31
CA LEU A 234 -2.57 -7.23 -14.05
C LEU A 234 -1.07 -7.31 -14.32
N PHE A 235 -0.36 -6.26 -13.96
CA PHE A 235 1.09 -6.19 -14.04
C PHE A 235 1.68 -6.27 -12.64
N GLN A 236 2.77 -7.01 -12.49
CA GLN A 236 3.56 -7.02 -11.26
C GLN A 236 4.89 -6.34 -11.54
N ALA A 237 5.19 -5.30 -10.77
CA ALA A 237 6.50 -4.67 -10.74
C ALA A 237 7.22 -5.11 -9.47
N ILE A 238 8.18 -6.02 -9.63
CA ILE A 238 9.11 -6.40 -8.56
C ILE A 238 10.32 -5.47 -8.68
N PRO A 239 10.70 -4.74 -7.61
CA PRO A 239 11.91 -3.94 -7.57
C PRO A 239 13.13 -4.75 -7.96
#